data_AF-A0A3A8JJA2-F1
#
_entry.id   AF-A0A3A8JJA2-F1
#
_cell.length_a   1.000
_cell.length_b   1.000
_cell.length_c   1.000
_cell.angle_alpha   90.00
_cell.angle_beta   90.00
_cell.angle_gamma   90.00
#
_symmetry.space_group_name_H-M   'P 1'
#
loop_
_entity.id
_entity.type
_entity.pdbx_description
1 polymer ?
#
loop_
_entity_poly.entity_id
_entity_poly.type
_entity_poly.pdbx_seq_one_letter_code
_entity_poly.pdbx_strand_id
1 'polypeptide(L)' 'GTQSEDGSRFVERILTAVMSLRKQERNVLDALTASLEAHLHGTPAPSLLPGT' A
#
# COMPACT_ATOMS: atom_id res chain seq x y z
N GLY A 1 0.94 14.34 -11.99
CA GLY A 1 -0.43 14.78 -11.61
C GLY A 1 -1.41 13.69 -11.94
N THR A 2 -2.62 13.72 -11.39
CA THR A 2 -3.67 12.70 -11.63
C THR A 2 -4.28 12.74 -13.03
N GLN A 3 -3.91 13.72 -13.86
CA GLN A 3 -4.45 13.92 -15.21
C GLN A 3 -3.86 12.99 -16.27
N SER A 4 -2.91 12.12 -15.91
CA SER A 4 -2.45 11.03 -16.77
C SER A 4 -3.04 9.69 -16.32
N GLU A 5 -3.06 8.71 -17.22
CA GLU A 5 -3.44 7.34 -16.88
C GLU A 5 -2.58 6.80 -15.73
N ASP A 6 -1.27 7.01 -15.79
CA ASP A 6 -0.33 6.59 -14.74
C ASP A 6 -0.65 7.23 -13.39
N GLY A 7 -0.98 8.53 -13.38
CA GLY A 7 -1.37 9.23 -12.18
C GLY A 7 -2.67 8.70 -11.58
N SER A 8 -3.64 8.36 -12.43
CA SER A 8 -4.90 7.75 -12.01
C SER A 8 -4.68 6.36 -11.41
N ARG A 9 -3.89 5.52 -12.08
CA ARG A 9 -3.58 4.16 -11.61
C ARG A 9 -2.79 4.16 -10.31
N PHE A 10 -1.89 5.13 -10.13
CA PHE A 10 -1.19 5.33 -8.87
C PHE A 10 -2.17 5.62 -7.73
N VAL A 11 -3.08 6.57 -7.92
CA VAL A 11 -4.09 6.93 -6.90
C VAL A 11 -5.01 5.75 -6.59
N GLU A 12 -5.48 5.04 -7.61
CA GLU A 12 -6.33 3.85 -7.44
C GLU A 12 -5.67 2.78 -6.57
N ARG A 13 -4.38 2.48 -6.81
CA ARG A 13 -3.62 1.50 -6.05
C ARG A 13 -3.40 1.94 -4.60
N ILE A 14 -3.05 3.20 -4.38
CA ILE A 14 -2.84 3.73 -3.02
C ILE A 14 -4.17 3.73 -2.24
N LEU A 15 -5.27 4.17 -2.85
CA LEU A 15 -6.57 4.15 -2.19
C LEU A 15 -7.01 2.73 -1.85
N THR A 16 -6.81 1.77 -2.76
CA THR A 16 -7.08 0.35 -2.51
C THR A 16 -6.30 -0.17 -1.29
N ALA A 17 -4.99 0.11 -1.22
CA ALA A 17 -4.16 -0.30 -0.08
C ALA A 17 -4.64 0.35 1.24
N VAL A 18 -4.86 1.67 1.24
CA VAL A 18 -5.32 2.41 2.43
C VAL A 18 -6.65 1.88 2.93
N MET A 19 -7.62 1.70 2.04
CA MET A 19 -8.96 1.21 2.42
C MET A 19 -8.92 -0.24 2.92
N SER A 20 -8.04 -1.07 2.35
CA SER A 20 -7.86 -2.46 2.80
C SER A 20 -7.25 -2.51 4.21
N LEU A 21 -6.21 -1.72 4.47
CA LEU A 21 -5.55 -1.65 5.78
C LEU A 21 -6.49 -1.11 6.86
N ARG A 22 -7.29 -0.07 6.54
CA ARG A 22 -8.31 0.47 7.46
C ARG A 22 -9.37 -0.57 7.81
N LYS A 23 -9.85 -1.36 6.84
CA LYS A 23 -10.80 -2.46 7.10
C LYS A 23 -10.23 -3.55 8.01
N GLN A 24 -8.91 -3.70 8.03
CA GLN A 24 -8.19 -4.66 8.88
C GLN A 24 -7.77 -4.05 10.22
N GLU A 25 -8.18 -2.81 10.53
CA GLU A 25 -7.76 -2.08 11.73
C GLU A 25 -6.22 -1.94 11.86
N ARG A 26 -5.51 -1.94 10.72
CA ARG A 26 -4.05 -1.79 10.66
C ARG A 26 -3.65 -0.33 10.49
N ASN A 27 -2.56 0.07 11.15
CA ASN A 27 -1.99 1.40 10.95
C ASN A 27 -1.49 1.54 9.50
N VAL A 28 -2.09 2.49 8.77
CA VAL A 28 -1.82 2.75 7.36
C VAL A 28 -0.39 3.23 7.13
N LEU A 29 0.10 4.16 7.97
CA LEU A 29 1.42 4.73 7.79
C LEU A 29 2.49 3.67 8.03
N ASP A 30 2.38 2.89 9.11
CA ASP A 30 3.35 1.84 9.43
C ASP A 30 3.43 0.79 8.31
N ALA A 31 2.29 0.38 7.75
CA ALA A 31 2.25 -0.59 6.67
C ALA A 31 2.88 -0.07 5.37
N LEU A 32 2.64 1.20 5.01
CA LEU A 32 3.27 1.82 3.83
C LEU A 32 4.78 2.01 4.03
N THR A 33 5.20 2.42 5.22
CA THR A 33 6.62 2.54 5.58
C THR A 33 7.33 1.18 5.46
N ALA A 34 6.79 0.13 6.07
CA ALA A 34 7.36 -1.22 5.99
C ALA A 34 7.40 -1.75 4.55
N SER A 35 6.41 -1.40 3.72
CA SER A 35 6.41 -1.78 2.30
C SER A 35 7.51 -1.07 1.52
N LEU A 36 7.75 0.21 1.80
CA LEU A 36 8.82 0.97 1.16
C LEU A 36 10.20 0.48 1.63
N GLU A 37 10.38 0.25 2.93
CA GLU A 37 11.60 -0.33 3.48
C GLU A 37 11.91 -1.68 2.83
N ALA A 38 10.92 -2.57 2.74
CA ALA A 38 11.10 -3.88 2.10
C ALA A 38 11.51 -3.74 0.63
N HIS A 39 10.89 -2.81 -0.11
CA HIS A 39 11.27 -2.52 -1.49
C HIS A 39 12.71 -2.01 -1.61
N LEU A 40 13.12 -1.07 -0.76
CA LEU A 40 14.47 -0.50 -0.75
C LEU A 40 15.54 -1.55 -0.39
N HIS A 41 15.19 -2.48 0.50
CA HIS A 41 16.09 -3.54 0.96
C HIS A 41 15.99 -4.83 0.13
N GLY A 42 15.13 -4.88 -0.89
CA GLY A 42 14.93 -6.08 -1.72
C GLY A 42 14.32 -7.26 -0.97
N THR A 43 13.59 -7.02 0.12
CA THR A 43 12.93 -8.04 0.93
C THR A 43 11.43 -8.12 0.62
N PRO A 44 10.74 -9.20 1.02
CA PRO A 44 9.30 -9.32 0.79
C PRO A 44 8.51 -8.23 1.51
N ALA A 45 7.66 -7.52 0.77
CA ALA A 45 6.74 -6.53 1.33
C ALA A 45 5.64 -7.20 2.20
N PRO A 46 5.13 -6.52 3.24
CA PRO A 46 4.04 -7.03 4.05
C PRO A 46 2.77 -7.24 3.21
N SER A 47 2.06 -8.34 3.48
CA SER A 47 0.82 -8.66 2.77
C SER A 47 -0.29 -7.65 3.07
N LEU A 48 -1.07 -7.32 2.04
CA LEU A 48 -2.35 -6.61 2.18
C LEU A 48 -3.51 -7.56 2.48
N LEU A 49 -3.34 -8.87 2.34
CA LEU A 49 -4.37 -9.85 2.71
C LEU A 49 -4.30 -10.13 4.22
N PRO A 50 -5.45 -10.30 4.90
CA PRO A 50 -5.47 -10.76 6.29
C PRO A 50 -4.78 -12.13 6.44
N GLY A 51 -4.24 -12.39 7.63
CA GLY A 51 -3.80 -13.74 7.99
C GLY A 51 -4.98 -14.71 8.01
N THR A 52 -4.74 -15.97 7.66
CA THR A 52 -5.69 -17.08 7.79
C THR A 52 -5.82 -17.54 9.23
#